data_AF-A0A355AB74-F1
#
_entry.id   AF-A0A355AB74-F1
#
_cell.length_a   1.000
_cell.length_b   1.000
_cell.length_c   1.000
_cell.angle_alpha   90.00
_cell.angle_beta   90.00
_cell.angle_gamma   90.00
#
_symmetry.space_group_name_H-M   'P 1'
#
loop_
_entity.id
_entity.type
_entity.pdbx_description
1 polymer ?
#
loop_
_entity_poly.entity_id
_entity_poly.type
_entity_poly.pdbx_seq_one_letter_code
_entity_poly.pdbx_strand_id
1 'polypeptide(L)'
;EIQKVTLKQSMLKGKELKGITPTAIRTGLIGTIVGVMPGAGATAASFISYIMEKRINKNREQIGKGALEGVAAAEAANNAAAAGAFAPLLTLGIPGGGTTAVLLGGLMMWGLRPGPLLFKENPDFVWGLISSMYIGNIICLLISFACIPLMMKVVKVPSAVMVPVISVVCVIGTYTVNNNMFDVYLMIVMGILAYFMKIAKIPAAPLLLAFVLTPMFESYVRQAFDISDGSFGIFVGSNISKTLLALTVLFCLAPVVMGFIKKEKTSVDSAAIEN
;
A
#
# COMPACT_ATOMS: atom_id res chain seq x y z
N GLU A 1 -32.36 12.27 -11.02
CA GLU A 1 -32.54 11.22 -12.05
C GLU A 1 -31.33 10.29 -12.06
N ILE A 2 -31.57 8.98 -12.09
CA ILE A 2 -30.52 7.97 -11.97
C ILE A 2 -29.90 7.76 -13.36
N GLN A 3 -28.77 8.42 -13.62
CA GLN A 3 -28.00 8.18 -14.85
C GLN A 3 -27.62 6.69 -14.92
N LYS A 4 -28.13 5.99 -15.93
CA LYS A 4 -27.70 4.64 -16.30
C LYS A 4 -26.27 4.75 -16.85
N VAL A 5 -25.30 4.76 -15.95
CA VAL A 5 -23.88 4.64 -16.29
C VAL A 5 -23.71 3.35 -17.09
N THR A 6 -23.48 3.50 -18.39
CA THR A 6 -23.33 2.39 -19.32
C THR A 6 -21.86 1.96 -19.36
N LEU A 7 -21.56 0.68 -19.58
CA LEU A 7 -20.19 0.14 -19.68
C LEU A 7 -19.27 1.00 -20.57
N LYS A 8 -19.81 1.49 -21.69
CA LYS A 8 -19.12 2.37 -22.65
C LYS A 8 -18.75 3.76 -22.09
N GLN A 9 -19.48 4.24 -21.07
CA GLN A 9 -19.21 5.50 -20.36
C GLN A 9 -18.21 5.31 -19.21
N SER A 10 -18.03 4.08 -18.72
CA SER A 10 -17.08 3.75 -17.65
C SER A 10 -15.67 3.46 -18.19
N MET A 11 -15.53 3.27 -19.50
CA MET A 11 -14.22 3.08 -20.13
C MET A 11 -13.47 4.41 -20.22
N LEU A 12 -12.20 4.37 -19.83
CA LEU A 12 -11.30 5.53 -19.93
C LEU A 12 -11.17 5.99 -21.38
N LYS A 13 -11.37 7.29 -21.61
CA LYS A 13 -11.08 7.89 -22.92
C LYS A 13 -9.56 7.96 -23.12
N GLY A 14 -9.10 7.91 -24.38
CA GLY A 14 -7.66 7.92 -24.69
C GLY A 14 -6.89 9.12 -24.12
N LYS A 15 -7.53 10.28 -23.91
CA LYS A 15 -6.92 11.44 -23.23
C LYS A 15 -6.75 11.20 -21.72
N GLU A 16 -7.72 10.58 -21.06
CA GLU A 16 -7.65 10.23 -19.64
C GLU A 16 -6.60 9.16 -19.42
N LEU A 17 -6.54 8.15 -20.30
CA LEU A 17 -5.51 7.11 -20.26
C LEU A 17 -4.11 7.72 -20.34
N LYS A 18 -3.84 8.59 -21.32
CA LYS A 18 -2.56 9.30 -21.43
C LYS A 18 -2.21 10.15 -20.20
N GLY A 19 -3.22 10.71 -19.52
CA GLY A 19 -3.03 11.48 -18.29
C GLY A 19 -2.63 10.61 -17.09
N ILE A 20 -3.23 9.43 -16.94
CA ILE A 20 -2.97 8.53 -15.80
C ILE A 20 -1.75 7.62 -16.01
N THR A 21 -1.37 7.28 -17.25
CA THR A 21 -0.24 6.39 -17.55
C THR A 21 1.06 6.77 -16.82
N PRO A 22 1.54 8.03 -16.84
CA PRO A 22 2.79 8.38 -16.14
C PRO A 22 2.69 8.16 -14.63
N THR A 23 1.53 8.46 -14.04
CA THR A 23 1.24 8.21 -12.63
C THR A 23 1.26 6.72 -12.33
N ALA A 24 0.54 5.92 -13.11
CA ALA A 24 0.43 4.47 -12.92
C ALA A 24 1.78 3.75 -13.07
N ILE A 25 2.63 4.16 -14.02
CA ILE A 25 3.98 3.59 -14.18
C ILE A 25 4.84 3.94 -12.97
N ARG A 26 4.87 5.22 -12.56
CA ARG A 26 5.69 5.66 -11.43
C ARG A 26 5.26 4.97 -10.12
N THR A 27 3.97 4.93 -9.83
CA THR A 27 3.48 4.32 -8.60
C THR A 27 3.47 2.80 -8.67
N GLY A 28 3.36 2.21 -9.87
CA GLY A 28 3.60 0.79 -10.09
C GLY A 28 5.04 0.38 -9.74
N LEU A 29 6.04 1.14 -10.18
CA LEU A 29 7.45 0.87 -9.80
C LEU A 29 7.67 0.94 -8.29
N ILE A 30 7.09 1.95 -7.64
CA ILE A 30 7.14 2.08 -6.18
C ILE A 30 6.42 0.92 -5.52
N GLY A 31 5.25 0.53 -6.05
CA GLY A 31 4.50 -0.64 -5.61
C GLY A 31 5.34 -1.91 -5.67
N THR A 32 6.02 -2.17 -6.79
CA THR A 32 6.92 -3.33 -6.93
C THR A 32 8.04 -3.30 -5.89
N ILE A 33 8.72 -2.17 -5.70
CA ILE A 33 9.80 -2.03 -4.71
C ILE A 33 9.28 -2.29 -3.30
N VAL A 34 8.13 -1.70 -2.96
CA VAL A 34 7.47 -1.90 -1.66
C VAL A 34 7.00 -3.33 -1.50
N GLY A 35 6.49 -3.98 -2.55
CA GLY A 35 6.08 -5.39 -2.50
C GLY A 35 7.24 -6.35 -2.30
N VAL A 36 8.40 -6.09 -2.90
CA VAL A 36 9.61 -6.90 -2.69
C VAL A 36 10.15 -6.75 -1.28
N MET A 37 9.91 -5.61 -0.62
CA MET A 37 10.22 -5.48 0.80
C MET A 37 9.30 -6.42 1.60
N PRO A 38 9.87 -7.33 2.41
CA PRO A 38 9.07 -8.17 3.29
C PRO A 38 8.13 -7.32 4.14
N GLY A 39 7.00 -7.91 4.56
CA GLY A 39 6.02 -7.34 5.51
C GLY A 39 5.35 -6.00 5.16
N ALA A 40 5.83 -5.25 4.16
CA ALA A 40 5.28 -3.96 3.76
C ALA A 40 3.82 -4.05 3.26
N GLY A 41 3.49 -5.16 2.59
CA GLY A 41 2.15 -5.44 2.09
C GLY A 41 1.65 -4.46 1.01
N ALA A 42 0.59 -4.85 0.32
CA ALA A 42 0.02 -4.06 -0.77
C ALA A 42 -0.69 -2.78 -0.26
N THR A 43 -1.25 -2.84 0.95
CA THR A 43 -1.94 -1.70 1.58
C THR A 43 -1.01 -0.52 1.84
N ALA A 44 0.19 -0.75 2.39
CA ALA A 44 1.14 0.33 2.62
C ALA A 44 1.62 0.93 1.29
N ALA A 45 1.86 0.10 0.28
CA ALA A 45 2.24 0.55 -1.07
C ALA A 45 1.20 1.51 -1.67
N SER A 46 -0.10 1.19 -1.55
CA SER A 46 -1.19 2.05 -2.00
C SER A 46 -1.23 3.39 -1.27
N PHE A 47 -1.10 3.39 0.06
CA PHE A 47 -1.14 4.62 0.86
C PHE A 47 0.08 5.52 0.61
N ILE A 48 1.28 4.95 0.57
CA ILE A 48 2.52 5.68 0.29
C ILE A 48 2.42 6.32 -1.10
N SER A 49 2.01 5.55 -2.09
CA SER A 49 1.87 6.05 -3.47
C SER A 49 0.81 7.13 -3.57
N TYR A 50 -0.33 6.98 -2.90
CA TYR A 50 -1.37 8.01 -2.84
C TYR A 50 -0.88 9.32 -2.21
N ILE A 51 -0.20 9.25 -1.06
CA ILE A 51 0.32 10.42 -0.36
C ILE A 51 1.40 11.11 -1.18
N MET A 52 2.30 10.34 -1.78
CA MET A 52 3.34 10.87 -2.64
C MET A 52 2.73 11.55 -3.87
N GLU A 53 1.70 10.95 -4.48
CA GLU A 53 1.02 11.56 -5.61
C GLU A 53 0.30 12.85 -5.22
N LYS A 54 -0.33 12.88 -4.05
CA LYS A 54 -0.94 14.10 -3.51
C LYS A 54 0.06 15.23 -3.27
N ARG A 55 1.35 14.93 -3.06
CA ARG A 55 2.41 15.94 -2.86
C ARG A 55 3.05 16.41 -4.17
N ILE A 56 3.29 15.49 -5.10
CA ILE A 56 4.12 15.73 -6.29
C ILE A 56 3.29 16.07 -7.53
N ASN A 57 2.06 15.58 -7.64
CA ASN A 57 1.27 15.73 -8.86
C ASN A 57 0.88 17.20 -9.10
N LYS A 58 0.92 17.64 -10.36
CA LYS A 58 0.43 18.95 -10.81
C LYS A 58 -1.04 19.17 -10.45
N ASN A 59 -1.85 18.10 -10.46
CA ASN A 59 -3.28 18.11 -10.15
C ASN A 59 -3.60 17.81 -8.66
N ARG A 60 -2.66 18.07 -7.75
CA ARG A 60 -2.78 17.77 -6.30
C ARG A 60 -4.06 18.29 -5.63
N GLU A 61 -4.65 19.38 -6.11
CA GLU A 61 -5.85 19.99 -5.53
C GLU A 61 -7.13 19.20 -5.80
N GLN A 62 -7.12 18.38 -6.85
CA GLN A 62 -8.22 17.49 -7.22
C GLN A 62 -8.05 16.08 -6.63
N ILE A 63 -6.84 15.74 -6.16
CA ILE A 63 -6.56 14.47 -5.48
C ILE A 63 -7.27 14.45 -4.12
N GLY A 64 -8.26 13.55 -3.99
CA GLY A 64 -9.19 13.48 -2.85
C GLY A 64 -10.57 14.10 -3.11
N LYS A 65 -10.76 14.74 -4.27
CA LYS A 65 -12.06 15.24 -4.77
C LYS A 65 -12.61 14.43 -5.95
N GLY A 66 -11.98 13.30 -6.28
CA GLY A 66 -12.39 12.40 -7.38
C GLY A 66 -11.44 12.37 -8.58
N ALA A 67 -10.25 12.95 -8.49
CA ALA A 67 -9.24 12.83 -9.56
C ALA A 67 -8.84 11.38 -9.84
N LEU A 68 -8.82 11.01 -11.12
CA LEU A 68 -8.47 9.66 -11.60
C LEU A 68 -7.02 9.30 -11.24
N GLU A 69 -6.13 10.28 -11.21
CA GLU A 69 -4.71 10.11 -10.89
C GLU A 69 -4.51 9.59 -9.46
N GLY A 70 -5.35 10.01 -8.51
CA GLY A 70 -5.27 9.53 -7.13
C GLY A 70 -5.69 8.07 -6.99
N VAL A 71 -6.71 7.65 -7.74
CA VAL A 71 -7.16 6.25 -7.78
C VAL A 71 -6.13 5.38 -8.51
N ALA A 72 -5.67 5.83 -9.68
CA ALA A 72 -4.65 5.14 -10.47
C ALA A 72 -3.34 4.97 -9.68
N ALA A 73 -2.94 5.98 -8.89
CA ALA A 73 -1.76 5.90 -8.04
C ALA A 73 -1.85 4.76 -7.02
N ALA A 74 -2.96 4.68 -6.28
CA ALA A 74 -3.17 3.69 -5.23
C ALA A 74 -3.37 2.27 -5.81
N GLU A 75 -4.14 2.13 -6.88
CA GLU A 75 -4.45 0.84 -7.51
C GLU A 75 -3.25 0.25 -8.27
N ALA A 76 -2.51 1.08 -9.02
CA ALA A 76 -1.31 0.61 -9.70
C ALA A 76 -0.24 0.12 -8.70
N ALA A 77 -0.07 0.85 -7.59
CA ALA A 77 0.84 0.44 -6.53
C ALA A 77 0.39 -0.84 -5.82
N ASN A 78 -0.92 -0.98 -5.54
CA ASN A 78 -1.50 -2.18 -4.94
C ASN A 78 -1.19 -3.42 -5.79
N ASN A 79 -1.52 -3.35 -7.08
CA ASN A 79 -1.42 -4.48 -7.98
C ASN A 79 0.05 -4.85 -8.24
N ALA A 80 0.92 -3.85 -8.37
CA ALA A 80 2.36 -4.08 -8.51
C ALA A 80 2.99 -4.67 -7.24
N ALA A 81 2.59 -4.20 -6.05
CA ALA A 81 3.07 -4.73 -4.78
C ALA A 81 2.65 -6.19 -4.55
N ALA A 82 1.42 -6.55 -4.93
CA ALA A 82 0.94 -7.93 -4.85
C ALA A 82 1.81 -8.90 -5.65
N ALA A 83 2.20 -8.53 -6.87
CA ALA A 83 3.12 -9.32 -7.69
C ALA A 83 4.56 -9.30 -7.12
N GLY A 84 5.05 -8.13 -6.67
CA GLY A 84 6.37 -7.98 -6.08
C GLY A 84 6.59 -8.85 -4.84
N ALA A 85 5.56 -9.05 -4.03
CA ALA A 85 5.61 -9.86 -2.81
C ALA A 85 5.87 -11.36 -3.05
N PHE A 86 5.68 -11.86 -4.28
CA PHE A 86 6.04 -13.24 -4.62
C PHE A 86 7.55 -13.46 -4.73
N ALA A 87 8.33 -12.43 -5.04
CA ALA A 87 9.77 -12.56 -5.18
C ALA A 87 10.43 -13.02 -3.86
N PRO A 88 10.30 -12.30 -2.71
CA PRO A 88 10.88 -12.76 -1.45
C PRO A 88 10.20 -14.04 -0.93
N LEU A 89 8.91 -14.22 -1.22
CA LEU A 89 8.17 -15.42 -0.82
C LEU A 89 8.76 -16.68 -1.46
N LEU A 90 8.92 -16.71 -2.78
CA LEU A 90 9.39 -17.89 -3.51
C LEU A 90 10.90 -18.12 -3.33
N THR A 91 11.68 -17.04 -3.27
CA THR A 91 13.15 -17.13 -3.24
C THR A 91 13.73 -17.27 -1.84
N LEU A 92 13.13 -16.65 -0.83
CA LEU A 92 13.63 -16.65 0.56
C LEU A 92 12.68 -17.34 1.53
N GLY A 93 11.45 -17.67 1.13
CA GLY A 93 10.42 -18.18 2.04
C GLY A 93 9.90 -17.12 3.01
N ILE A 94 10.14 -15.83 2.73
CA ILE A 94 9.76 -14.73 3.61
C ILE A 94 8.51 -14.03 3.04
N PRO A 95 7.38 -14.00 3.77
CA PRO A 95 6.17 -13.37 3.27
C PRO A 95 6.27 -11.83 3.23
N GLY A 96 5.73 -11.24 2.16
CA GLY A 96 5.60 -9.79 1.99
C GLY A 96 4.47 -9.14 2.79
N GLY A 97 3.59 -9.94 3.39
CA GLY A 97 2.45 -9.51 4.21
C GLY A 97 1.52 -10.68 4.55
N GLY A 98 0.40 -10.39 5.24
CA GLY A 98 -0.53 -11.42 5.72
C GLY A 98 -1.07 -12.35 4.63
N THR A 99 -1.43 -11.81 3.46
CA THR A 99 -1.93 -12.62 2.33
C THR A 99 -0.89 -13.61 1.81
N THR A 100 0.37 -13.18 1.66
CA THR A 100 1.47 -14.06 1.25
C THR A 100 1.89 -15.04 2.34
N ALA A 101 1.65 -14.74 3.62
CA ALA A 101 1.90 -15.67 4.72
C ALA A 101 0.89 -16.83 4.70
N VAL A 102 -0.38 -16.54 4.40
CA VAL A 102 -1.38 -17.60 4.14
C VAL A 102 -0.98 -18.43 2.93
N LEU A 103 -0.50 -17.79 1.86
CA LEU A 103 -0.03 -18.50 0.66
C LEU A 103 1.20 -19.37 0.96
N LEU A 104 2.15 -18.91 1.78
CA LEU A 104 3.28 -19.70 2.28
C LEU A 104 2.79 -20.96 3.00
N GLY A 105 1.82 -20.82 3.91
CA GLY A 105 1.20 -21.95 4.60
C GLY A 105 0.55 -22.95 3.63
N GLY A 106 -0.14 -22.46 2.60
CA GLY A 106 -0.73 -23.28 1.53
C GLY A 106 0.31 -24.04 0.71
N LEU A 107 1.39 -23.38 0.30
CA LEU A 107 2.51 -24.01 -0.43
C LEU A 107 3.17 -25.10 0.41
N MET A 108 3.41 -24.83 1.69
CA MET A 108 3.97 -25.80 2.63
C MET A 108 3.04 -27.00 2.85
N MET A 109 1.72 -26.77 2.89
CA MET A 109 0.71 -27.84 2.97
C MET A 109 0.73 -28.75 1.72
N TRP A 110 1.08 -28.18 0.56
CA TRP A 110 1.27 -28.92 -0.69
C TRP A 110 2.67 -29.57 -0.81
N GLY A 111 3.47 -29.53 0.25
CA GLY A 111 4.82 -30.10 0.27
C GLY A 111 5.86 -29.25 -0.44
N LEU A 112 5.49 -28.08 -0.96
CA LEU A 112 6.42 -27.14 -1.58
C LEU A 112 7.08 -26.30 -0.49
N ARG A 113 8.42 -26.25 -0.50
CA ARG A 113 9.21 -25.47 0.48
C ARG A 113 9.80 -24.24 -0.20
N PRO A 114 9.19 -23.06 -0.05
CA PRO A 114 9.71 -21.85 -0.66
C PRO A 114 11.11 -21.50 -0.13
N GLY A 115 11.95 -20.98 -1.02
CA GLY A 115 13.38 -20.80 -0.78
C GLY A 115 14.21 -21.11 -2.03
N PRO A 116 15.54 -20.96 -1.99
CA PRO A 116 16.40 -21.14 -3.16
C PRO A 116 16.37 -22.58 -3.70
N LEU A 117 16.07 -23.56 -2.83
CA LEU A 117 15.93 -24.96 -3.19
C LEU A 117 14.67 -25.25 -4.01
N LEU A 118 13.60 -24.46 -3.84
CA LEU A 118 12.35 -24.64 -4.60
C LEU A 118 12.60 -24.58 -6.12
N PHE A 119 13.47 -23.67 -6.56
CA PHE A 119 13.84 -23.49 -7.95
C PHE A 119 14.67 -24.65 -8.52
N LYS A 120 15.32 -25.44 -7.65
CA LYS A 120 16.09 -26.63 -8.05
C LYS A 120 15.25 -27.90 -8.01
N GLU A 121 14.47 -28.07 -6.95
CA GLU A 121 13.70 -29.29 -6.70
C GLU A 121 12.39 -29.31 -7.51
N ASN A 122 11.76 -28.15 -7.72
CA ASN A 122 10.46 -28.02 -8.39
C ASN A 122 10.48 -26.92 -9.48
N PRO A 123 11.38 -26.99 -10.48
CA PRO A 123 11.51 -25.96 -11.49
C PRO A 123 10.25 -25.79 -12.35
N ASP A 124 9.58 -26.90 -12.69
CA ASP A 124 8.36 -26.90 -13.50
C ASP A 124 7.23 -26.13 -12.81
N PHE A 125 7.09 -26.31 -11.50
CA PHE A 125 6.11 -25.57 -10.70
C PHE A 125 6.44 -24.08 -10.67
N VAL A 126 7.69 -23.72 -10.39
CA VAL A 126 8.07 -22.31 -10.22
C VAL A 126 7.97 -21.54 -11.52
N TRP A 127 8.51 -22.07 -12.61
CA TRP A 127 8.42 -21.43 -13.92
C TRP A 127 7.00 -21.49 -14.49
N GLY A 128 6.24 -22.55 -14.21
CA GLY A 128 4.81 -22.62 -14.51
C GLY A 128 4.03 -21.54 -13.77
N LEU A 129 4.28 -21.34 -12.47
CA LEU A 129 3.67 -20.29 -11.65
C LEU A 129 4.00 -18.90 -12.22
N ILE A 130 5.28 -18.60 -12.45
CA ILE A 130 5.72 -17.30 -12.99
C ILE A 130 5.07 -17.05 -14.36
N SER A 131 5.08 -18.04 -15.25
CA SER A 131 4.44 -17.94 -16.58
C SER A 131 2.93 -17.73 -16.45
N SER A 132 2.28 -18.43 -15.53
CA SER A 132 0.85 -18.27 -15.25
C SER A 132 0.51 -16.89 -14.68
N MET A 133 1.43 -16.21 -13.99
CA MET A 133 1.19 -14.84 -13.51
C MET A 133 1.08 -13.84 -14.67
N TYR A 134 1.82 -14.02 -15.76
CA TYR A 134 1.68 -13.16 -16.95
C TYR A 134 0.31 -13.34 -17.61
N ILE A 135 -0.09 -14.60 -17.87
CA ILE A 135 -1.39 -14.93 -18.45
C ILE A 135 -2.52 -14.54 -17.48
N GLY A 136 -2.33 -14.83 -16.20
CA GLY A 136 -3.25 -14.52 -15.12
C GLY A 136 -3.52 -13.02 -14.98
N ASN A 137 -2.54 -12.15 -15.23
CA ASN A 137 -2.77 -10.71 -15.28
C ASN A 137 -3.65 -10.30 -16.46
N ILE A 138 -3.51 -10.93 -17.63
CA ILE A 138 -4.39 -10.69 -18.78
C ILE A 138 -5.82 -11.14 -18.46
N ILE A 139 -5.96 -12.33 -17.86
CA ILE A 139 -7.27 -12.85 -17.42
C ILE A 139 -7.87 -11.95 -16.33
N CYS A 140 -7.07 -11.50 -15.36
CA CYS A 140 -7.48 -10.59 -14.30
C CYS A 140 -8.01 -9.28 -14.88
N LEU A 141 -7.36 -8.73 -15.90
CA LEU A 141 -7.82 -7.55 -16.62
C LEU A 141 -9.20 -7.79 -17.27
N LEU A 142 -9.38 -8.93 -17.96
CA LEU A 142 -10.65 -9.29 -18.59
C LEU A 142 -11.78 -9.47 -17.58
N ILE A 143 -11.51 -10.18 -16.48
CA ILE A 143 -12.46 -10.36 -15.37
C ILE A 143 -12.78 -9.01 -14.74
N SER A 144 -11.78 -8.16 -14.53
CA SER A 144 -11.97 -6.82 -13.96
C SER A 144 -12.92 -5.99 -14.83
N PHE A 145 -12.75 -6.00 -16.16
CA PHE A 145 -13.68 -5.35 -17.09
C PHE A 145 -15.09 -5.95 -17.03
N ALA A 146 -15.22 -7.28 -16.97
CA ALA A 146 -16.51 -7.95 -16.85
C ALA A 146 -17.22 -7.65 -15.52
N CYS A 147 -16.45 -7.39 -14.45
CA CYS A 147 -16.97 -7.06 -13.12
C CYS A 147 -17.37 -5.58 -12.94
N ILE A 148 -16.94 -4.66 -13.81
CA ILE A 148 -17.34 -3.23 -13.77
C ILE A 148 -18.86 -3.04 -13.59
N PRO A 149 -19.76 -3.65 -14.40
CA PRO A 149 -21.20 -3.46 -14.23
C PRO A 149 -21.75 -3.94 -12.88
N LEU A 150 -21.13 -4.96 -12.29
CA LEU A 150 -21.49 -5.44 -10.95
C LEU A 150 -21.06 -4.42 -9.89
N MET A 151 -19.82 -3.96 -9.95
CA MET A 151 -19.29 -2.95 -9.01
C MET A 151 -20.08 -1.64 -9.05
N MET A 152 -20.51 -1.21 -10.25
CA MET A 152 -21.39 -0.05 -10.39
C MET A 152 -22.75 -0.20 -9.71
N LYS A 153 -23.29 -1.43 -9.61
CA LYS A 153 -24.55 -1.67 -8.88
C LYS A 153 -24.33 -1.62 -7.37
N VAL A 154 -23.21 -2.15 -6.89
CA VAL A 154 -22.85 -2.13 -5.45
C VAL A 154 -22.73 -0.69 -4.93
N VAL A 155 -22.08 0.20 -5.70
CA VAL A 155 -21.94 1.62 -5.31
C VAL A 155 -23.29 2.35 -5.25
N LYS A 156 -24.34 1.85 -5.92
CA LYS A 156 -25.69 2.44 -5.89
C LYS A 156 -26.55 1.94 -4.73
N VAL A 157 -26.08 0.97 -3.94
CA VAL A 157 -26.82 0.46 -2.77
C VAL A 157 -26.89 1.56 -1.72
N PRO A 158 -28.09 1.86 -1.15
CA PRO A 158 -28.23 2.90 -0.16
C PRO A 158 -27.38 2.61 1.08
N SER A 159 -26.76 3.67 1.64
CA SER A 159 -25.89 3.54 2.81
C SER A 159 -26.57 2.90 4.02
N ALA A 160 -27.89 3.02 4.14
CA ALA A 160 -28.69 2.37 5.18
C ALA A 160 -28.60 0.83 5.16
N VAL A 161 -28.36 0.23 3.99
CA VAL A 161 -28.15 -1.22 3.85
C VAL A 161 -26.66 -1.55 3.86
N MET A 162 -25.85 -0.71 3.23
CA MET A 162 -24.41 -0.95 3.10
C MET A 162 -23.70 -0.98 4.46
N VAL A 163 -24.04 -0.04 5.35
CA VAL A 163 -23.41 0.06 6.69
C VAL A 163 -23.61 -1.20 7.54
N PRO A 164 -24.84 -1.70 7.80
CA PRO A 164 -25.03 -2.88 8.63
C PRO A 164 -24.40 -4.15 8.03
N VAL A 165 -24.45 -4.32 6.70
CA VAL A 165 -23.80 -5.45 6.03
C VAL A 165 -22.28 -5.41 6.24
N ILE A 166 -21.65 -4.25 6.02
CA ILE A 166 -20.20 -4.09 6.28
C ILE A 166 -19.89 -4.34 7.75
N SER A 167 -20.70 -3.83 8.69
CA SER A 167 -20.50 -4.05 10.12
C SER A 167 -20.53 -5.53 10.49
N VAL A 168 -21.50 -6.30 9.98
CA VAL A 168 -21.57 -7.75 10.22
C VAL A 168 -20.34 -8.45 9.64
N VAL A 169 -19.93 -8.10 8.42
CA VAL A 169 -18.74 -8.68 7.78
C VAL A 169 -17.47 -8.34 8.56
N CYS A 170 -17.34 -7.12 9.08
CA CYS A 170 -16.20 -6.71 9.92
C CYS A 170 -16.16 -7.47 11.25
N VAL A 171 -17.31 -7.67 11.91
CA VAL A 171 -17.40 -8.46 13.15
C VAL A 171 -16.99 -9.91 12.90
N ILE A 172 -17.52 -10.53 11.83
CA ILE A 172 -17.14 -11.90 11.47
C ILE A 172 -15.66 -11.97 11.11
N GLY A 173 -15.18 -11.05 10.27
CA GLY A 173 -13.80 -11.01 9.82
C GLY A 173 -12.82 -10.89 10.97
N THR A 174 -13.03 -9.95 11.89
CA THR A 174 -12.18 -9.78 13.08
C THR A 174 -12.21 -10.99 14.00
N TYR A 175 -13.39 -11.58 14.23
CA TYR A 175 -13.51 -12.80 15.01
C TYR A 175 -12.74 -13.97 14.38
N THR A 176 -12.81 -14.14 13.05
CA THR A 176 -12.21 -15.31 12.36
C THR A 176 -10.68 -15.33 12.36
N VAL A 177 -9.99 -14.22 12.59
CA VAL A 177 -8.52 -14.18 12.57
C VAL A 177 -7.92 -14.98 13.73
N ASN A 178 -8.42 -14.77 14.95
CA ASN A 178 -7.91 -15.43 16.16
C ASN A 178 -8.97 -16.25 16.92
N ASN A 179 -10.21 -16.35 16.40
CA ASN A 179 -11.36 -16.91 17.09
C ASN A 179 -11.56 -16.33 18.50
N ASN A 180 -11.32 -15.02 18.65
CA ASN A 180 -11.35 -14.33 19.94
C ASN A 180 -12.33 -13.15 19.95
N MET A 181 -13.19 -13.09 20.96
CA MET A 181 -14.12 -11.96 21.16
C MET A 181 -13.41 -10.67 21.58
N PHE A 182 -12.22 -10.75 22.19
CA PHE A 182 -11.43 -9.57 22.53
C PHE A 182 -11.15 -8.70 21.30
N ASP A 183 -10.85 -9.31 20.16
CA ASP A 183 -10.56 -8.61 18.91
C ASP A 183 -11.78 -7.85 18.39
N VAL A 184 -12.99 -8.41 18.60
CA VAL A 184 -14.27 -7.77 18.26
C VAL A 184 -14.51 -6.56 19.16
N TYR A 185 -14.28 -6.68 20.47
CA TYR A 185 -14.40 -5.55 21.39
C TYR A 185 -13.40 -4.44 21.05
N LEU A 186 -12.14 -4.80 20.77
CA LEU A 186 -11.11 -3.87 20.35
C LEU A 186 -11.50 -3.14 19.06
N MET A 187 -12.05 -3.86 18.08
CA MET A 187 -12.58 -3.28 16.84
C MET A 187 -13.66 -2.22 17.13
N ILE A 188 -14.62 -2.51 18.01
CA ILE A 188 -15.70 -1.57 18.37
C ILE A 188 -15.12 -0.32 19.05
N VAL A 189 -14.24 -0.50 20.05
CA VAL A 189 -13.60 0.62 20.76
C VAL A 189 -12.79 1.49 19.81
N MET A 190 -12.01 0.89 18.92
CA MET A 190 -11.24 1.62 17.92
C MET A 190 -12.13 2.31 16.88
N GLY A 191 -13.28 1.72 16.52
CA GLY A 191 -14.28 2.35 15.67
C GLY A 191 -14.89 3.61 16.28
N ILE A 192 -15.22 3.55 17.58
CA ILE A 192 -15.70 4.70 18.34
C ILE A 192 -14.61 5.79 18.43
N LEU A 193 -13.37 5.39 18.72
CA LEU A 193 -12.23 6.32 18.75
C LEU A 193 -12.04 7.01 17.39
N ALA A 194 -12.09 6.26 16.29
CA ALA A 194 -11.98 6.78 14.93
C ALA A 194 -13.11 7.78 14.60
N TYR A 195 -14.32 7.57 15.13
CA TYR A 195 -15.42 8.53 14.99
C TYR A 195 -15.11 9.86 15.69
N PHE A 196 -14.58 9.84 16.93
CA PHE A 196 -14.15 11.05 17.62
C PHE A 196 -13.00 11.76 16.90
N MET A 197 -12.03 11.01 16.36
CA MET A 197 -10.94 11.58 15.56
C MET A 197 -11.43 12.30 14.31
N LYS A 198 -12.47 11.76 13.67
CA LYS A 198 -13.13 12.40 12.51
C LYS A 198 -13.75 13.74 12.90
N ILE A 199 -14.40 13.81 14.07
CA ILE A 199 -14.99 15.06 14.60
C ILE A 199 -13.88 16.08 14.91
N ALA A 200 -12.77 15.62 15.51
CA ALA A 200 -11.61 16.45 15.80
C ALA A 200 -10.81 16.89 14.56
N LYS A 201 -11.25 16.53 13.34
CA LYS A 201 -10.57 16.79 12.06
C LYS A 201 -9.14 16.23 12.00
N ILE A 202 -8.83 15.23 12.82
CA ILE A 202 -7.56 14.53 12.75
C ILE A 202 -7.61 13.62 11.52
N PRO A 203 -6.65 13.72 10.59
CA PRO A 203 -6.67 12.88 9.40
C PRO A 203 -6.43 11.42 9.80
N ALA A 204 -7.44 10.58 9.59
CA ALA A 204 -7.36 9.15 9.93
C ALA A 204 -6.33 8.39 9.07
N ALA A 205 -6.09 8.84 7.83
CA ALA A 205 -5.20 8.14 6.90
C ALA A 205 -3.73 8.07 7.39
N PRO A 206 -3.07 9.15 7.85
CA PRO A 206 -1.75 9.07 8.48
C PRO A 206 -1.70 8.19 9.74
N LEU A 207 -2.75 8.21 10.56
CA LEU A 207 -2.81 7.37 11.76
C LEU A 207 -2.87 5.88 11.38
N LEU A 208 -3.74 5.52 10.42
CA LEU A 208 -3.84 4.16 9.91
C LEU A 208 -2.52 3.72 9.28
N LEU A 209 -1.85 4.61 8.54
CA LEU A 209 -0.52 4.32 7.99
C LEU A 209 0.49 4.04 9.10
N ALA A 210 0.55 4.88 10.15
CA ALA A 210 1.43 4.66 11.28
C ALA A 210 1.11 3.33 11.98
N PHE A 211 -0.17 3.06 12.25
CA PHE A 211 -0.63 1.81 12.86
C PHE A 211 -0.21 0.57 12.06
N VAL A 212 -0.28 0.63 10.72
CA VAL A 212 0.13 -0.48 9.85
C VAL A 212 1.65 -0.61 9.76
N LEU A 213 2.40 0.50 9.71
CA LEU A 213 3.87 0.49 9.59
C LEU A 213 4.57 0.12 10.90
N THR A 214 4.04 0.51 12.06
CA THR A 214 4.67 0.25 13.37
C THR A 214 5.00 -1.23 13.60
N PRO A 215 4.06 -2.19 13.45
CA PRO A 215 4.36 -3.60 13.69
C PRO A 215 5.36 -4.16 12.68
N MET A 216 5.35 -3.68 11.43
CA MET A 216 6.37 -4.05 10.44
C MET A 216 7.75 -3.57 10.89
N PHE A 217 7.85 -2.30 11.27
CA PHE A 217 9.08 -1.69 11.74
C PHE A 217 9.65 -2.45 12.95
N GLU A 218 8.81 -2.78 13.93
CA GLU A 218 9.21 -3.58 15.08
C GLU A 218 9.73 -4.96 14.67
N SER A 219 9.04 -5.63 13.74
CA SER A 219 9.45 -6.94 13.24
C SER A 219 10.80 -6.89 12.54
N TYR A 220 11.08 -5.84 11.74
CA TYR A 220 12.38 -5.66 11.08
C TYR A 220 13.49 -5.32 12.06
N VAL A 221 13.22 -4.46 13.03
CA VAL A 221 14.21 -4.10 14.06
C VAL A 221 14.56 -5.33 14.89
N ARG A 222 13.55 -6.13 15.28
CA ARG A 222 13.75 -7.38 16.00
C ARG A 222 14.56 -8.39 15.19
N GLN A 223 14.17 -8.63 13.94
CA GLN A 223 14.91 -9.51 13.03
C GLN A 223 16.37 -9.05 12.83
N ALA A 224 16.60 -7.74 12.72
CA ALA A 224 17.96 -7.21 12.61
C ALA A 224 18.78 -7.47 13.89
N PHE A 225 18.19 -7.32 15.08
CA PHE A 225 18.86 -7.65 16.33
C PHE A 225 19.09 -9.15 16.53
N ASP A 226 18.16 -9.99 16.09
CA ASP A 226 18.32 -11.44 16.13
C ASP A 226 19.47 -11.89 15.24
N ILE A 227 19.67 -11.24 14.08
CA ILE A 227 20.80 -11.51 13.18
C ILE A 227 22.12 -10.96 13.74
N SER A 228 22.08 -9.91 14.56
CA SER A 228 23.27 -9.22 15.08
C SER A 228 23.66 -9.62 16.51
N ASP A 229 22.99 -10.61 17.10
CA ASP A 229 23.09 -10.98 18.52
C ASP A 229 22.98 -9.76 19.45
N GLY A 230 22.08 -8.82 19.11
CA GLY A 230 21.83 -7.59 19.89
C GLY A 230 22.78 -6.43 19.62
N SER A 231 23.70 -6.53 18.66
CA SER A 231 24.60 -5.42 18.30
C SER A 231 23.92 -4.36 17.44
N PHE A 232 23.94 -3.09 17.89
CA PHE A 232 23.51 -1.93 17.10
C PHE A 232 24.41 -1.66 15.88
N GLY A 233 25.58 -2.30 15.80
CA GLY A 233 26.51 -2.16 14.69
C GLY A 233 25.93 -2.63 13.35
N ILE A 234 24.87 -3.46 13.34
CA ILE A 234 24.27 -3.99 12.11
C ILE A 234 23.64 -2.91 11.23
N PHE A 235 23.08 -1.86 11.83
CA PHE A 235 22.48 -0.74 11.09
C PHE A 235 23.52 0.10 10.34
N VAL A 236 24.79 0.02 10.75
CA VAL A 236 25.91 0.74 10.12
C VAL A 236 26.89 -0.23 9.46
N GLY A 237 26.65 -1.54 9.52
CA GLY A 237 27.56 -2.55 8.98
C GLY A 237 27.61 -2.58 7.45
N SER A 238 26.46 -2.43 6.79
CA SER A 238 26.36 -2.46 5.33
C SER A 238 26.43 -1.07 4.71
N ASN A 239 27.15 -0.94 3.59
CA ASN A 239 27.19 0.30 2.80
C ASN A 239 25.79 0.72 2.30
N ILE A 240 24.90 -0.25 2.04
CA ILE A 240 23.50 0.02 1.65
C ILE A 240 22.71 0.58 2.83
N SER A 241 22.92 0.05 4.04
CA SER A 241 22.24 0.55 5.23
C SER A 241 22.68 1.98 5.55
N LYS A 242 23.99 2.28 5.44
CA LYS A 242 24.52 3.64 5.62
C LYS A 242 23.90 4.65 4.67
N THR A 243 23.80 4.32 3.38
CA THR A 243 23.23 5.24 2.37
C THR A 243 21.74 5.46 2.59
N LEU A 244 20.98 4.41 2.92
CA LEU A 244 19.57 4.52 3.25
C LEU A 244 19.34 5.34 4.52
N LEU A 245 20.12 5.10 5.58
CA LEU A 245 20.00 5.82 6.85
C LEU A 245 20.36 7.30 6.68
N ALA A 246 21.40 7.60 5.88
CA ALA A 246 21.75 8.97 5.49
C ALA A 246 20.62 9.65 4.70
N LEU A 247 20.01 8.96 3.73
CA LEU A 247 18.83 9.46 2.99
C LEU A 247 17.63 9.71 3.91
N THR A 248 17.35 8.81 4.86
CA THR A 248 16.27 8.99 5.83
C THR A 248 16.49 10.24 6.68
N VAL A 249 17.70 10.42 7.22
CA VAL A 249 18.07 11.61 7.99
C VAL A 249 17.94 12.87 7.13
N LEU A 250 18.42 12.82 5.88
CA LEU A 250 18.26 13.91 4.92
C LEU A 250 16.79 14.24 4.67
N PHE A 251 15.93 13.26 4.43
CA PHE A 251 14.50 13.49 4.17
C PHE A 251 13.74 14.00 5.39
N CYS A 252 14.11 13.56 6.60
CA CYS A 252 13.54 14.05 7.85
C CYS A 252 13.98 15.49 8.14
N LEU A 253 15.24 15.83 7.85
CA LEU A 253 15.79 17.18 8.06
C LEU A 253 15.45 18.15 6.92
N ALA A 254 15.21 17.66 5.70
CA ALA A 254 14.86 18.46 4.54
C ALA A 254 13.70 19.46 4.79
N PRO A 255 12.55 19.08 5.37
CA PRO A 255 11.48 20.04 5.66
C PRO A 255 11.87 21.06 6.75
N VAL A 256 12.72 20.67 7.70
CA VAL A 256 13.21 21.56 8.77
C VAL A 256 14.18 22.60 8.18
N VAL A 257 15.17 22.14 7.42
CA VAL A 257 16.19 22.98 6.76
C VAL A 257 15.57 23.89 5.71
N MET A 258 14.66 23.39 4.87
CA MET A 258 13.90 24.24 3.94
C MET A 258 12.98 25.23 4.66
N GLY A 259 12.47 24.88 5.84
CA GLY A 259 11.71 25.79 6.70
C GLY A 259 12.56 26.98 7.18
N PHE A 260 13.83 26.75 7.53
CA PHE A 260 14.76 27.81 7.91
C PHE A 260 15.19 28.68 6.71
N ILE A 261 15.55 28.06 5.58
CA ILE A 261 15.97 28.78 4.35
C ILE A 261 14.83 29.64 3.77
N LYS A 262 13.58 29.17 3.84
CA LYS A 262 12.43 29.93 3.33
C LYS A 262 12.07 31.13 4.23
N LYS A 263 12.31 31.00 5.54
CA LYS A 263 12.08 32.08 6.51
C LYS A 263 13.04 33.25 6.27
N GLU A 264 14.28 32.95 5.89
CA GLU A 264 15.32 33.95 5.59
C GLU A 264 15.03 34.74 4.30
N LYS A 265 14.43 34.12 3.27
CA LYS A 265 14.00 34.84 2.06
C LYS A 265 12.83 35.80 2.29
N THR A 266 11.95 35.50 3.25
CA THR A 266 10.77 36.36 3.51
C THR A 266 11.16 37.61 4.34
N SER A 267 12.20 37.51 5.17
CA SER A 267 12.75 38.66 5.91
C SER A 267 13.56 39.62 5.02
N VAL A 268 14.22 39.13 3.96
CA VAL A 268 14.97 39.99 3.03
C VAL A 268 14.05 40.74 2.06
N ASP A 269 12.98 40.12 1.55
CA ASP A 269 12.01 40.78 0.67
C ASP A 269 11.16 41.84 1.40
N SER A 270 10.91 41.68 2.71
CA SER A 270 10.15 42.68 3.48
C SER A 270 11.00 43.93 3.81
N ALA A 271 12.31 43.77 3.98
CA ALA A 271 13.24 44.89 4.21
C ALA A 271 13.60 45.66 2.92
N ALA A 272 13.38 45.06 1.74
CA ALA A 272 13.61 45.70 0.43
C ALA A 272 12.40 46.52 -0.07
N ILE A 273 11.22 46.36 0.55
CA ILE A 273 10.00 47.13 0.23
C ILE A 273 9.87 48.37 1.14
N GLU A 274 10.62 48.43 2.24
CA GLU A 274 10.63 49.55 3.19
C GLU A 274 11.79 50.56 3.00
N ASN A 275 12.63 50.43 1.94
CA ASN A 275 13.66 51.41 1.58
C ASN A 275 13.41 52.04 0.21
#